data_AF-A0A1Z4JLP6-F1
#
_entry.id   AF-A0A1Z4JLP6-F1
#
_cell.length_a   1.000
_cell.length_b   1.000
_cell.length_c   1.000
_cell.angle_alpha   90.00
_cell.angle_beta   90.00
_cell.angle_gamma   90.00
#
_symmetry.space_group_name_H-M   'P 1'
#
loop_
_entity.id
_entity.type
_entity.pdbx_description
1 polymer ?
#
loop_
_entity_poly.entity_id
_entity_poly.type
_entity_poly.pdbx_seq_one_letter_code
_entity_poly.pdbx_strand_id
1 'polypeptide(L)'
;MKQLEAAFPVDSQLLMVLPRAGASVRNPDVRLPILRSDVDGYYLEMRVEEDAQDDSEFSVIRRVPLENLSDEELADIKAEYANLDWSACVNKGVSNGLEKIHDRRIQRMFMALMTFLNPRQISIILYLYKLAAEQGNNGTVKFRSNDLLEILGYTRTKDGGFASKLRSQLNRDLVALHRTELVLAQSFKKTSLNRGAKVMIKSILRIKDYEVDHAPRDFDITKAADYTYELADSYTISLEFFDGTRNGDCVLFPNQFDITQRLGSNAKCDYKTKLLIYLASRMKWDTLTDGQFISISKQYLFKNLDLFGSNSSRNNQIFWRTVDELKEEGYLFGAQELSGKHRISTIQFQINSMKLKCK
;
A
#
# COMPACT_ATOMS: atom_id res chain seq x y z
N MET A 1 -30.86 -19.70 -11.96
CA MET A 1 -30.10 -18.58 -11.40
C MET A 1 -28.62 -18.85 -11.60
N LYS A 2 -27.92 -18.07 -12.43
CA LYS A 2 -26.45 -18.16 -12.55
C LYS A 2 -25.86 -17.65 -11.23
N GLN A 3 -25.07 -18.46 -10.54
CA GLN A 3 -24.18 -17.99 -9.47
C GLN A 3 -23.28 -16.92 -10.09
N LEU A 4 -23.59 -15.64 -9.88
CA LEU A 4 -22.57 -14.61 -10.00
C LEU A 4 -21.55 -14.96 -8.93
N GLU A 5 -20.35 -15.39 -9.32
CA GLU A 5 -19.21 -15.50 -8.43
C GLU A 5 -19.12 -14.19 -7.62
N ALA A 6 -19.28 -14.32 -6.31
CA ALA A 6 -19.29 -13.18 -5.41
C ALA A 6 -17.91 -12.51 -5.48
N ALA A 7 -17.89 -11.25 -5.90
CA ALA A 7 -16.67 -10.47 -6.09
C ALA A 7 -16.87 -9.10 -5.43
N PHE A 8 -15.78 -8.48 -4.98
CA PHE A 8 -15.79 -7.16 -4.35
C PHE A 8 -15.06 -6.14 -5.21
N PRO A 9 -15.57 -4.91 -5.33
CA PRO A 9 -14.92 -3.84 -6.09
C PRO A 9 -13.73 -3.26 -5.31
N VAL A 10 -12.66 -2.97 -6.02
CA VAL A 10 -11.55 -2.14 -5.55
C VAL A 10 -11.40 -0.96 -6.50
N ASP A 11 -11.32 0.24 -5.95
CA ASP A 11 -11.27 1.49 -6.71
C ASP A 11 -10.06 1.52 -7.66
N SER A 12 -10.31 1.91 -8.91
CA SER A 12 -9.29 1.93 -9.95
C SER A 12 -8.19 2.96 -9.70
N GLN A 13 -8.53 4.10 -9.09
CA GLN A 13 -7.57 5.11 -8.70
C GLN A 13 -6.72 4.63 -7.51
N LEU A 14 -7.29 3.89 -6.56
CA LEU A 14 -6.49 3.22 -5.54
C LEU A 14 -5.49 2.24 -6.18
N LEU A 15 -5.95 1.34 -7.05
CA LEU A 15 -5.10 0.35 -7.71
C LEU A 15 -3.99 1.00 -8.53
N MET A 16 -4.28 2.15 -9.15
CA MET A 16 -3.30 2.97 -9.84
C MET A 16 -2.12 3.31 -8.92
N VAL A 17 -2.41 3.78 -7.69
CA VAL A 17 -1.40 4.33 -6.77
C VAL A 17 -0.65 3.27 -5.98
N LEU A 18 -1.28 2.15 -5.63
CA LEU A 18 -0.71 1.15 -4.72
C LEU A 18 0.70 0.66 -5.12
N PRO A 19 1.00 0.30 -6.38
CA PRO A 19 2.32 -0.20 -6.76
C PRO A 19 3.46 0.79 -6.49
N ARG A 20 3.28 2.06 -6.88
CA ARG A 20 4.29 3.12 -6.68
C ARG A 20 4.31 3.61 -5.23
N ALA A 21 3.13 3.81 -4.64
CA ALA A 21 3.01 4.20 -3.23
C ALA A 21 3.51 3.13 -2.26
N GLY A 22 3.72 1.87 -2.68
CA GLY A 22 4.33 0.81 -1.87
C GLY A 22 5.79 0.49 -2.20
N ALA A 23 6.42 1.23 -3.12
CA ALA A 23 7.84 1.07 -3.46
C ALA A 23 8.74 1.09 -2.21
N SER A 24 9.66 0.14 -2.11
CA SER A 24 10.56 0.03 -0.97
C SER A 24 11.65 1.10 -1.00
N VAL A 25 12.32 1.34 0.14
CA VAL A 25 13.50 2.22 0.23
C VAL A 25 14.68 1.79 -0.67
N ARG A 26 14.65 0.57 -1.21
CA ARG A 26 15.66 0.05 -2.15
C ARG A 26 15.33 0.35 -3.61
N ASN A 27 14.13 0.84 -3.88
CA ASN A 27 13.71 1.17 -5.23
C ASN A 27 14.50 2.38 -5.75
N PRO A 28 15.06 2.33 -6.97
CA PRO A 28 15.88 3.41 -7.50
C PRO A 28 15.10 4.72 -7.70
N ASP A 29 13.78 4.66 -7.86
CA ASP A 29 12.92 5.83 -8.06
C ASP A 29 12.55 6.49 -6.73
N VAL A 30 12.87 5.86 -5.60
CA VAL A 30 12.56 6.36 -4.27
C VAL A 30 13.62 7.35 -3.80
N ARG A 31 13.16 8.56 -3.46
CA ARG A 31 13.91 9.56 -2.71
C ARG A 31 13.65 9.35 -1.23
N LEU A 32 14.73 9.34 -0.46
CA LEU A 32 14.68 9.17 1.00
C LEU A 32 13.83 10.26 1.66
N PRO A 33 13.26 9.99 2.84
CA PRO A 33 12.49 10.98 3.59
C PRO A 33 13.23 12.31 3.74
N ILE A 34 12.51 13.42 3.61
CA ILE A 34 13.00 14.77 3.87
C ILE A 34 12.00 15.54 4.71
N LEU A 35 12.51 16.35 5.65
CA LEU A 35 11.70 17.28 6.43
C LEU A 35 11.40 18.54 5.61
N ARG A 36 10.12 18.89 5.52
CA ARG A 36 9.62 20.06 4.80
C ARG A 36 8.69 20.88 5.68
N SER A 37 8.38 22.07 5.19
CA SER A 37 7.36 22.95 5.75
C SER A 37 6.60 23.64 4.63
N ASP A 38 5.31 23.83 4.82
CA ASP A 38 4.44 24.68 4.02
C ASP A 38 3.61 25.61 4.92
N VAL A 39 2.52 26.18 4.38
CA VAL A 39 1.65 27.10 5.10
C VAL A 39 0.89 26.40 6.25
N ASP A 40 0.69 25.08 6.15
CA ASP A 40 -0.06 24.28 7.10
C ASP A 40 0.84 23.65 8.18
N GLY A 41 2.16 23.86 8.11
CA GLY A 41 3.13 23.45 9.12
C GLY A 41 4.25 22.56 8.57
N TYR A 42 4.77 21.68 9.41
CA TYR A 42 5.87 20.78 9.05
C TYR A 42 5.36 19.41 8.65
N TYR A 43 6.06 18.73 7.75
CA TYR A 43 5.76 17.36 7.34
C TYR A 43 7.03 16.61 6.92
N LEU A 44 7.03 15.29 7.11
CA LEU A 44 8.01 14.41 6.51
C LEU A 44 7.47 13.93 5.17
N GLU A 45 8.22 14.10 4.09
CA GLU A 45 7.84 13.58 2.77
C GLU A 45 8.86 12.60 2.22
N MET A 46 8.38 11.59 1.49
CA MET A 46 9.18 10.64 0.73
C MET A 46 8.58 10.55 -0.67
N ARG A 47 9.40 10.75 -1.69
CA ARG A 47 8.94 10.79 -3.08
C ARG A 47 9.32 9.53 -3.82
N VAL A 48 8.40 9.03 -4.64
CA VAL A 48 8.66 8.05 -5.68
C VAL A 48 8.52 8.81 -6.99
N GLU A 49 9.64 9.01 -7.69
CA GLU A 49 9.66 9.75 -8.96
C GLU A 49 8.87 9.00 -10.03
N GLU A 50 8.51 9.62 -11.14
CA GLU A 50 8.03 8.90 -12.33
C GLU A 50 9.20 8.36 -13.14
N ASP A 51 8.95 7.35 -13.96
CA ASP A 51 9.94 6.91 -14.95
C ASP A 51 9.73 7.65 -16.25
N ALA A 52 10.75 8.38 -16.69
CA ALA A 52 10.71 9.14 -17.93
C ALA A 52 10.56 8.26 -19.19
N GLN A 53 10.68 6.94 -19.08
CA GLN A 53 10.57 5.99 -20.17
C GLN A 53 9.22 5.24 -20.21
N ASP A 54 8.29 5.51 -19.28
CA ASP A 54 6.93 4.95 -19.29
C ASP A 54 5.89 6.04 -19.01
N ASP A 55 5.20 6.48 -20.06
CA ASP A 55 4.13 7.50 -19.97
C ASP A 55 2.94 7.07 -19.10
N SER A 56 2.83 5.78 -18.75
CA SER A 56 1.79 5.27 -17.84
C SER A 56 2.21 5.29 -16.36
N GLU A 57 3.49 5.52 -16.06
CA GLU A 57 3.95 5.74 -14.68
C GLU A 57 3.76 7.22 -14.27
N PHE A 58 3.63 7.45 -12.96
CA PHE A 58 3.47 8.79 -12.38
C PHE A 58 4.20 8.86 -11.05
N SER A 59 4.54 10.09 -10.66
CA SER A 59 5.18 10.37 -9.39
C SER A 59 4.16 10.36 -8.26
N VAL A 60 4.59 9.85 -7.10
CA VAL A 60 3.79 9.82 -5.88
C VAL A 60 4.62 10.34 -4.73
N ILE A 61 4.06 11.27 -3.96
CA ILE A 61 4.65 11.69 -2.69
C ILE A 61 3.84 11.04 -1.57
N ARG A 62 4.54 10.41 -0.64
CA ARG A 62 4.01 10.01 0.67
C ARG A 62 4.39 11.11 1.63
N ARG A 63 3.45 11.66 2.39
CA ARG A 63 3.78 12.62 3.45
C ARG A 63 3.07 12.29 4.75
N VAL A 64 3.72 12.59 5.85
CA VAL A 64 3.16 12.50 7.21
C VAL A 64 3.24 13.89 7.83
N PRO A 65 2.09 14.57 8.04
CA PRO A 65 2.03 15.84 8.75
C PRO A 65 2.61 15.72 10.16
N LEU A 66 3.34 16.74 10.59
CA LEU A 66 3.85 16.88 11.96
C LEU A 66 2.99 17.92 12.69
N GLU A 67 1.86 17.46 13.22
CA GLU A 67 0.93 18.33 13.95
C GLU A 67 1.44 18.61 15.37
N ASN A 68 1.15 19.81 15.87
CA ASN A 68 1.35 20.20 17.28
C ASN A 68 2.78 20.04 17.82
N LEU A 69 3.80 20.24 16.98
CA LEU A 69 5.19 20.25 17.43
C LEU A 69 5.51 21.54 18.19
N SER A 70 6.11 21.39 19.37
CA SER A 70 6.86 22.45 20.04
C SER A 70 8.19 22.74 19.33
N ASP A 71 8.76 23.91 19.60
CA ASP A 71 10.07 24.31 19.05
C ASP A 71 11.20 23.34 19.44
N GLU A 72 11.12 22.78 20.65
CA GLU A 72 12.06 21.77 21.16
C GLU A 72 11.94 20.46 20.38
N GLU A 73 10.72 19.94 20.20
CA GLU A 73 10.49 18.72 19.42
C GLU A 73 10.92 18.88 17.96
N LEU A 74 10.72 20.07 17.37
CA LEU A 74 11.18 20.37 16.02
C LEU A 74 12.71 20.37 15.93
N ALA A 75 13.40 20.92 16.94
CA ALA A 75 14.85 20.91 17.01
C ALA A 75 15.39 19.47 17.13
N ASP A 76 14.74 18.65 17.96
CA ASP A 76 15.07 17.23 18.13
C ASP A 76 14.87 16.46 16.82
N ILE A 77 13.75 16.65 16.12
CA ILE A 77 13.50 16.00 14.81
C ILE A 77 14.58 16.38 13.81
N LYS A 78 14.99 17.66 13.75
CA LYS A 78 16.06 18.11 12.85
C LYS A 78 17.41 17.47 13.22
N ALA A 79 17.73 17.36 14.50
CA ALA A 79 18.96 16.75 14.98
C ALA A 79 18.98 15.23 14.73
N GLU A 80 17.89 14.52 15.03
CA GLU A 80 17.75 13.10 14.76
C GLU A 80 17.83 12.79 13.25
N TYR A 81 17.15 13.59 12.42
CA TYR A 81 17.20 13.47 10.97
C TYR A 81 18.64 13.59 10.41
N ALA A 82 19.42 14.54 10.92
CA ALA A 82 20.82 14.72 10.51
C ALA A 82 21.71 13.52 10.85
N ASN A 83 21.33 12.72 11.85
CA ASN A 83 22.07 11.56 12.33
C ASN A 83 21.63 10.22 11.73
N LEU A 84 20.63 10.23 10.83
CA LEU A 84 20.10 9.02 10.22
C LEU A 84 21.08 8.34 9.27
N ASP A 85 21.34 7.05 9.52
CA ASP A 85 22.13 6.22 8.61
C ASP A 85 21.22 5.62 7.54
N TRP A 86 20.99 6.42 6.50
CA TRP A 86 20.20 6.00 5.34
C TRP A 86 20.79 4.79 4.61
N SER A 87 22.12 4.66 4.61
CA SER A 87 22.78 3.49 4.04
C SER A 87 22.44 2.23 4.82
N ALA A 88 22.39 2.30 6.15
CA ALA A 88 21.91 1.21 6.99
C ALA A 88 20.44 0.88 6.74
N CYS A 89 19.56 1.88 6.57
CA CYS A 89 18.15 1.66 6.20
C CYS A 89 18.02 0.80 4.92
N VAL A 90 18.81 1.13 3.89
CA VAL A 90 18.78 0.44 2.59
C VAL A 90 19.43 -0.96 2.69
N ASN A 91 20.62 -1.04 3.28
CA ASN A 91 21.47 -2.24 3.22
C ASN A 91 21.16 -3.23 4.35
N LYS A 92 21.03 -2.75 5.58
CA LYS A 92 20.81 -3.56 6.79
C LYS A 92 19.33 -3.64 7.18
N GLY A 93 18.50 -2.72 6.69
CA GLY A 93 17.05 -2.67 6.92
C GLY A 93 16.64 -1.47 7.76
N VAL A 94 15.39 -1.04 7.57
CA VAL A 94 14.81 0.18 8.17
C VAL A 94 15.01 0.24 9.68
N SER A 95 14.72 -0.85 10.41
CA SER A 95 14.89 -0.86 11.88
C SER A 95 16.32 -0.52 12.30
N ASN A 96 17.33 -1.06 11.61
CA ASN A 96 18.74 -0.83 11.94
C ASN A 96 19.17 0.62 11.67
N GLY A 97 18.66 1.24 10.60
CA GLY A 97 18.98 2.64 10.31
C GLY A 97 18.28 3.65 11.22
N LEU A 98 17.21 3.22 11.90
CA LEU A 98 16.47 4.03 12.89
C LEU A 98 16.85 3.72 14.35
N GLU A 99 17.88 2.91 14.62
CA GLU A 99 18.28 2.52 15.98
C GLU A 99 18.73 3.71 16.84
N LYS A 100 19.26 4.75 16.21
CA LYS A 100 19.78 5.95 16.89
C LYS A 100 18.70 6.99 17.20
N ILE A 101 17.47 6.78 16.73
CA ILE A 101 16.34 7.63 17.11
C ILE A 101 15.88 7.21 18.50
N HIS A 102 15.88 8.16 19.44
CA HIS A 102 15.48 7.90 20.81
C HIS A 102 13.98 8.15 21.01
N ASP A 103 13.40 9.14 20.31
CA ASP A 103 11.96 9.36 20.37
C ASP A 103 11.20 8.29 19.57
N ARG A 104 10.44 7.47 20.29
CA ARG A 104 9.60 6.41 19.70
C ARG A 104 8.50 6.95 18.79
N ARG A 105 7.98 8.15 19.02
CA ARG A 105 6.98 8.79 18.14
C ARG A 105 7.63 9.11 16.81
N ILE A 106 8.78 9.80 16.81
CA ILE A 106 9.54 10.13 15.59
C ILE A 106 9.95 8.85 14.85
N GLN A 107 10.46 7.85 15.56
CA GLN A 107 10.81 6.55 14.99
C GLN A 107 9.62 5.91 14.25
N ARG A 108 8.43 5.92 14.86
CA ARG A 108 7.21 5.37 14.25
C ARG A 108 6.81 6.11 12.98
N MET A 109 7.02 7.43 12.92
CA MET A 109 6.70 8.23 11.73
C MET A 109 7.63 7.88 10.56
N PHE A 110 8.93 7.81 10.80
CA PHE A 110 9.90 7.33 9.80
C PHE A 110 9.62 5.89 9.36
N MET A 111 9.30 5.00 10.31
CA MET A 111 8.90 3.62 9.99
C MET A 111 7.63 3.59 9.12
N ALA A 112 6.61 4.38 9.47
CA ALA A 112 5.36 4.42 8.72
C ALA A 112 5.59 4.84 7.27
N LEU A 113 6.42 5.87 7.05
CA LEU A 113 6.74 6.39 5.72
C LEU A 113 7.56 5.40 4.87
N MET A 114 8.59 4.78 5.47
CA MET A 114 9.51 3.88 4.77
C MET A 114 8.98 2.46 4.56
N THR A 115 8.02 2.03 5.38
CA THR A 115 7.39 0.70 5.29
C THR A 115 5.91 0.76 4.89
N PHE A 116 5.49 1.91 4.36
CA PHE A 116 4.14 2.15 3.88
C PHE A 116 3.75 1.16 2.77
N LEU A 117 2.51 0.69 2.82
CA LEU A 117 1.92 -0.32 1.94
C LEU A 117 2.74 -1.62 1.88
N ASN A 118 3.26 -2.05 3.04
CA ASN A 118 3.79 -3.41 3.17
C ASN A 118 2.70 -4.47 2.88
N PRO A 119 3.05 -5.74 2.63
CA PRO A 119 2.08 -6.78 2.28
C PRO A 119 0.90 -6.92 3.24
N ARG A 120 1.14 -6.79 4.55
CA ARG A 120 0.09 -6.87 5.56
C ARG A 120 -0.89 -5.70 5.45
N GLN A 121 -0.38 -4.49 5.22
CA GLN A 121 -1.22 -3.30 4.98
C GLN A 121 -2.07 -3.45 3.72
N ILE A 122 -1.51 -4.00 2.64
CA ILE A 122 -2.26 -4.31 1.42
C ILE A 122 -3.40 -5.29 1.68
N SER A 123 -3.15 -6.39 2.41
CA SER A 123 -4.19 -7.35 2.77
C SER A 123 -5.28 -6.73 3.66
N ILE A 124 -4.91 -5.86 4.60
CA ILE A 124 -5.86 -5.08 5.39
C ILE A 124 -6.74 -4.21 4.48
N ILE A 125 -6.16 -3.49 3.52
CA ILE A 125 -6.91 -2.65 2.59
C ILE A 125 -7.92 -3.49 1.78
N LEU A 126 -7.46 -4.58 1.15
CA LEU A 126 -8.32 -5.45 0.35
C LEU A 126 -9.46 -6.05 1.17
N TYR A 127 -9.19 -6.46 2.40
CA TYR A 127 -10.21 -6.91 3.34
C TYR A 127 -11.25 -5.83 3.62
N LEU A 128 -10.81 -4.60 3.91
CA LEU A 128 -11.73 -3.50 4.22
C LEU A 128 -12.60 -3.13 3.02
N TYR A 129 -12.09 -3.22 1.79
CA TYR A 129 -12.90 -3.06 0.57
C TYR A 129 -13.95 -4.17 0.41
N LYS A 130 -13.57 -5.43 0.69
CA LYS A 130 -14.52 -6.54 0.73
C LYS A 130 -15.61 -6.30 1.77
N LEU A 131 -15.22 -5.90 2.97
CA LEU A 131 -16.14 -5.63 4.07
C LEU A 131 -17.06 -4.43 3.77
N ALA A 132 -16.55 -3.37 3.14
CA ALA A 132 -17.36 -2.23 2.68
C ALA A 132 -18.46 -2.68 1.71
N ALA A 133 -18.11 -3.55 0.77
CA ALA A 133 -19.05 -4.11 -0.19
C ALA A 133 -20.11 -5.00 0.48
N GLU A 134 -19.72 -5.82 1.46
CA GLU A 134 -20.63 -6.67 2.24
C GLU A 134 -21.58 -5.85 3.12
N GLN A 135 -21.10 -4.75 3.71
CA GLN A 135 -21.92 -3.86 4.53
C GLN A 135 -22.83 -2.94 3.71
N GLY A 136 -22.64 -2.84 2.39
CA GLY A 136 -23.40 -1.92 1.53
C GLY A 136 -23.18 -0.44 1.87
N ASN A 137 -22.10 -0.13 2.58
CA ASN A 137 -21.81 1.21 3.07
C ASN A 137 -20.86 1.91 2.08
N ASN A 138 -21.16 3.16 1.73
CA ASN A 138 -20.43 3.99 0.75
C ASN A 138 -18.99 4.35 1.19
N GLY A 139 -18.12 3.35 1.38
CA GLY A 139 -16.75 3.51 1.82
C GLY A 139 -16.55 3.63 3.33
N THR A 140 -17.61 3.68 4.12
CA THR A 140 -17.50 3.64 5.60
C THR A 140 -17.59 2.22 6.10
N VAL A 141 -16.63 1.79 6.93
CA VAL A 141 -16.51 0.40 7.39
C VAL A 141 -16.39 0.38 8.90
N LYS A 142 -17.24 -0.40 9.57
CA LYS A 142 -17.09 -0.74 11.00
C LYS A 142 -16.55 -2.16 11.14
N PHE A 143 -15.52 -2.36 11.95
CA PHE A 143 -14.93 -3.69 12.18
C PHE A 143 -14.35 -3.84 13.58
N ARG A 144 -14.21 -5.09 14.03
CA ARG A 144 -13.53 -5.45 15.27
C ARG A 144 -12.08 -5.84 14.98
N SER A 145 -11.18 -5.40 15.84
CA SER A 145 -9.74 -5.65 15.68
C SER A 145 -9.37 -7.12 15.75
N ASN A 146 -10.06 -7.89 16.62
CA ASN A 146 -9.83 -9.32 16.75
C ASN A 146 -10.27 -10.08 15.49
N ASP A 147 -11.42 -9.74 14.92
CA ASP A 147 -11.94 -10.38 13.71
C ASP A 147 -10.97 -10.13 12.53
N LEU A 148 -10.43 -8.91 12.41
CA LEU A 148 -9.39 -8.61 11.43
C LEU A 148 -8.14 -9.47 11.63
N LEU A 149 -7.68 -9.68 12.86
CA LEU A 149 -6.52 -10.54 13.13
C LEU A 149 -6.79 -12.01 12.76
N GLU A 150 -7.98 -12.53 13.04
CA GLU A 150 -8.38 -13.89 12.64
C GLU A 150 -8.40 -14.06 11.13
N ILE A 151 -8.97 -13.09 10.43
CA ILE A 151 -9.07 -13.09 8.97
C ILE A 151 -7.71 -12.97 8.29
N LEU A 152 -6.77 -12.25 8.92
CA LEU A 152 -5.35 -12.25 8.52
C LEU A 152 -4.64 -13.58 8.84
N GLY A 153 -5.33 -14.57 9.41
CA GLY A 153 -4.79 -15.91 9.68
C GLY A 153 -4.04 -16.04 11.01
N TYR A 154 -4.15 -15.06 11.91
CA TYR A 154 -3.53 -15.16 13.24
C TYR A 154 -4.39 -15.99 14.20
N THR A 155 -3.72 -16.71 15.09
CA THR A 155 -4.37 -17.56 16.09
C THR A 155 -4.46 -16.85 17.44
N ARG A 156 -5.58 -17.07 18.15
CA ARG A 156 -5.77 -16.56 19.51
C ARG A 156 -4.83 -17.23 20.51
N THR A 157 -4.50 -16.50 21.57
CA THR A 157 -3.82 -17.04 22.75
C THR A 157 -4.80 -17.89 23.58
N LYS A 158 -4.28 -18.64 24.57
CA LYS A 158 -5.10 -19.45 25.48
C LYS A 158 -6.16 -18.63 26.23
N ASP A 159 -5.87 -17.36 26.47
CA ASP A 159 -6.75 -16.41 27.17
C ASP A 159 -7.81 -15.78 26.24
N GLY A 160 -7.94 -16.28 25.00
CA GLY A 160 -8.94 -15.82 24.02
C GLY A 160 -8.60 -14.51 23.29
N GLY A 161 -7.48 -13.86 23.65
CA GLY A 161 -6.99 -12.64 23.00
C GLY A 161 -5.93 -12.90 21.94
N PHE A 162 -5.16 -11.86 21.59
CA PHE A 162 -3.99 -11.95 20.70
C PHE A 162 -2.74 -11.46 21.42
N ALA A 163 -1.58 -11.98 21.02
CA ALA A 163 -0.30 -11.52 21.56
C ALA A 163 -0.14 -9.99 21.40
N SER A 164 0.34 -9.32 22.45
CA SER A 164 0.51 -7.86 22.49
C SER A 164 1.33 -7.32 21.31
N LYS A 165 2.34 -8.07 20.86
CA LYS A 165 3.13 -7.75 19.66
C LYS A 165 2.28 -7.67 18.39
N LEU A 166 1.35 -8.60 18.18
CA LEU A 166 0.45 -8.60 17.02
C LEU A 166 -0.56 -7.45 17.08
N ARG A 167 -1.08 -7.17 18.28
CA ARG A 167 -1.97 -6.02 18.50
C ARG A 167 -1.25 -4.70 18.21
N SER A 168 -0.05 -4.52 18.75
CA SER A 168 0.77 -3.34 18.50
C SER A 168 1.12 -3.19 17.02
N GLN A 169 1.42 -4.29 16.32
CA GLN A 169 1.66 -4.26 14.88
C GLN A 169 0.41 -3.82 14.10
N LEU A 170 -0.76 -4.37 14.41
CA LEU A 170 -2.00 -3.95 13.75
C LEU A 170 -2.29 -2.47 13.95
N ASN A 171 -2.13 -1.97 15.18
CA ASN A 171 -2.32 -0.55 15.45
C ASN A 171 -1.39 0.31 14.58
N ARG A 172 -0.10 -0.05 14.50
CA ARG A 172 0.87 0.66 13.64
C ARG A 172 0.46 0.63 12.17
N ASP A 173 -0.06 -0.49 11.68
CA ASP A 173 -0.53 -0.61 10.30
C ASP A 173 -1.73 0.31 10.04
N LEU A 174 -2.74 0.32 10.91
CA LEU A 174 -3.92 1.18 10.79
C LEU A 174 -3.56 2.66 10.89
N VAL A 175 -2.69 3.03 11.84
CA VAL A 175 -2.23 4.41 12.01
C VAL A 175 -1.40 4.88 10.82
N ALA A 176 -0.54 4.02 10.24
CA ALA A 176 0.21 4.37 9.04
C ALA A 176 -0.74 4.64 7.85
N LEU A 177 -1.72 3.75 7.63
CA LEU A 177 -2.74 3.92 6.58
C LEU A 177 -3.62 5.16 6.77
N HIS A 178 -3.83 5.56 8.03
CA HIS A 178 -4.56 6.77 8.41
C HIS A 178 -3.78 8.05 8.17
N ARG A 179 -2.52 8.11 8.65
CA ARG A 179 -1.72 9.33 8.73
C ARG A 179 -0.90 9.63 7.47
N THR A 180 -0.54 8.63 6.69
CA THR A 180 0.24 8.85 5.47
C THR A 180 -0.67 9.33 4.36
N GLU A 181 -0.48 10.58 3.96
CA GLU A 181 -1.14 11.17 2.82
C GLU A 181 -0.37 10.84 1.54
N LEU A 182 -1.12 10.53 0.49
CA LEU A 182 -0.62 10.40 -0.87
C LEU A 182 -0.94 11.67 -1.64
N VAL A 183 0.10 12.35 -2.11
CA VAL A 183 0.00 13.52 -2.98
C VAL A 183 0.32 13.09 -4.41
N LEU A 184 -0.65 13.33 -5.29
CA LEU A 184 -0.63 12.93 -6.69
C LEU A 184 -0.89 14.16 -7.55
N ALA A 185 0.05 14.53 -8.40
CA ALA A 185 -0.12 15.62 -9.35
C ALA A 185 -0.30 15.03 -10.76
N GLN A 186 -1.48 15.23 -11.35
CA GLN A 186 -1.76 14.81 -12.73
C GLN A 186 -1.89 16.04 -13.61
N SER A 187 -1.09 16.09 -14.67
CA SER A 187 -1.29 17.09 -15.72
C SER A 187 -2.40 16.64 -16.66
N PHE A 188 -3.25 17.56 -17.11
CA PHE A 188 -4.28 17.28 -18.10
C PHE A 188 -4.35 18.41 -19.13
N LYS A 189 -4.72 18.07 -20.37
CA LYS A 189 -4.96 19.08 -21.41
C LYS A 189 -6.30 19.77 -21.11
N LYS A 190 -6.26 21.06 -20.78
CA LYS A 190 -7.47 21.87 -20.55
C LYS A 190 -7.99 22.44 -21.87
N THR A 191 -7.08 22.82 -22.77
CA THR A 191 -7.34 23.21 -24.18
C THR A 191 -6.14 22.79 -25.06
N SER A 192 -6.19 23.03 -26.39
CA SER A 192 -5.10 22.70 -27.33
C SER A 192 -3.75 23.35 -26.99
N LEU A 193 -3.76 24.47 -26.26
CA LEU A 193 -2.57 25.26 -25.91
C LEU A 193 -2.28 25.30 -24.40
N ASN A 194 -3.24 24.96 -23.53
CA ASN A 194 -3.07 25.07 -22.07
C ASN A 194 -3.09 23.69 -21.39
N ARG A 195 -2.04 23.43 -20.60
CA ARG A 195 -1.99 22.32 -19.63
C ARG A 195 -2.52 22.80 -18.28
N GLY A 196 -3.48 22.08 -17.72
CA GLY A 196 -3.88 22.19 -16.32
C GLY A 196 -3.18 21.13 -15.48
N ALA A 197 -3.16 21.32 -14.17
CA ALA A 197 -2.72 20.31 -13.21
C ALA A 197 -3.82 20.10 -12.17
N LYS A 198 -4.08 18.84 -11.83
CA LYS A 198 -4.95 18.44 -10.73
C LYS A 198 -4.06 17.79 -9.67
N VAL A 199 -4.04 18.37 -8.49
CA VAL A 199 -3.36 17.78 -7.33
C VAL A 199 -4.41 17.10 -6.46
N MET A 200 -4.19 15.84 -6.12
CA MET A 200 -4.99 15.09 -5.17
C MET A 200 -4.16 14.79 -3.94
N ILE A 201 -4.73 15.02 -2.76
CA ILE A 201 -4.14 14.69 -1.47
C ILE A 201 -5.15 13.81 -0.74
N LYS A 202 -4.80 12.54 -0.51
CA LYS A 202 -5.67 11.57 0.17
C LYS A 202 -4.85 10.58 1.00
N SER A 203 -5.30 10.25 2.20
CA SER A 203 -4.86 9.03 2.89
C SER A 203 -5.50 7.80 2.24
N ILE A 204 -5.03 6.59 2.53
CA ILE A 204 -5.69 5.37 2.05
C ILE A 204 -7.04 5.19 2.77
N LEU A 205 -7.03 5.43 4.08
CA LEU A 205 -8.21 5.42 4.93
C LEU A 205 -8.14 6.56 5.95
N ARG A 206 -9.26 6.90 6.56
CA ARG A 206 -9.33 7.77 7.75
C ARG A 206 -10.07 7.07 8.87
N ILE A 207 -9.46 7.00 10.05
CA ILE A 207 -10.17 6.59 11.26
C ILE A 207 -11.12 7.73 11.64
N LYS A 208 -12.41 7.40 11.81
CA LYS A 208 -13.46 8.37 12.20
C LYS A 208 -13.69 8.33 13.70
N ASP A 209 -13.75 7.13 14.24
CA ASP A 209 -13.85 6.84 15.66
C ASP A 209 -13.31 5.43 15.95
N TYR A 210 -13.03 5.18 17.21
CA TYR A 210 -12.65 3.87 17.72
C TYR A 210 -13.24 3.67 19.12
N GLU A 211 -13.46 2.43 19.51
CA GLU A 211 -14.03 2.06 20.80
C GLU A 211 -13.06 1.14 21.55
N VAL A 212 -12.88 1.41 22.85
CA VAL A 212 -12.18 0.53 23.80
C VAL A 212 -13.24 0.03 24.78
N ASP A 213 -13.59 -1.25 24.71
CA ASP A 213 -14.75 -1.78 25.43
C ASP A 213 -14.54 -1.77 26.95
N HIS A 214 -13.29 -1.99 27.37
CA HIS A 214 -12.91 -2.16 28.78
C HIS A 214 -11.78 -1.18 29.17
N ALA A 215 -12.03 0.11 29.00
CA ALA A 215 -11.04 1.13 29.35
C ALA A 215 -10.76 1.13 30.88
N PRO A 216 -9.49 1.13 31.32
CA PRO A 216 -9.15 1.20 32.74
C PRO A 216 -9.52 2.58 33.31
N ARG A 217 -9.63 2.70 34.64
CA ARG A 217 -10.05 3.95 35.30
C ARG A 217 -9.10 5.13 35.02
N ASP A 218 -7.83 4.83 34.76
CA ASP A 218 -6.76 5.78 34.43
C ASP A 218 -6.51 5.90 32.92
N PHE A 219 -7.49 5.54 32.08
CA PHE A 219 -7.38 5.69 30.64
C PHE A 219 -7.11 7.16 30.23
N ASP A 220 -5.95 7.38 29.64
CA ASP A 220 -5.48 8.70 29.21
C ASP A 220 -6.17 9.11 27.90
N ILE A 221 -7.34 9.73 28.02
CA ILE A 221 -8.16 10.19 26.88
C ILE A 221 -7.36 11.12 25.96
N THR A 222 -6.50 11.97 26.54
CA THR A 222 -5.67 12.92 25.79
C THR A 222 -4.68 12.19 24.90
N LYS A 223 -3.96 11.18 25.41
CA LYS A 223 -3.05 10.37 24.58
C LYS A 223 -3.76 9.43 23.63
N ALA A 224 -4.96 9.00 23.99
CA ALA A 224 -5.81 8.19 23.12
C ALA A 224 -6.18 8.97 21.85
N ALA A 225 -6.46 10.27 21.95
CA ALA A 225 -6.73 11.15 20.81
C ALA A 225 -5.57 11.21 19.80
N ASP A 226 -4.33 11.00 20.25
CA ASP A 226 -3.15 11.00 19.38
C ASP A 226 -2.89 9.65 18.69
N TYR A 227 -3.81 8.67 18.77
CA TYR A 227 -3.66 7.31 18.20
C TYR A 227 -2.37 6.59 18.63
N THR A 228 -1.71 7.08 19.68
CA THR A 228 -0.44 6.53 20.18
C THR A 228 -0.68 5.40 21.18
N TYR A 229 -1.90 5.30 21.71
CA TYR A 229 -2.29 4.43 22.80
C TYR A 229 -3.03 3.18 22.29
N GLU A 230 -2.24 2.16 21.98
CA GLU A 230 -2.70 0.77 21.80
C GLU A 230 -3.72 0.50 20.68
N LEU A 231 -4.04 -0.77 20.48
CA LEU A 231 -5.04 -1.20 19.50
C LEU A 231 -6.42 -1.16 20.17
N ALA A 232 -7.34 -0.39 19.61
CA ALA A 232 -8.73 -0.33 20.05
C ALA A 232 -9.47 -1.65 19.73
N ASP A 233 -10.62 -1.88 20.36
CA ASP A 233 -11.39 -3.11 20.16
C ASP A 233 -12.24 -3.06 18.89
N SER A 234 -12.75 -1.87 18.54
CA SER A 234 -13.46 -1.61 17.29
C SER A 234 -13.02 -0.29 16.66
N TYR A 235 -13.18 -0.21 15.34
CA TYR A 235 -12.91 1.00 14.56
C TYR A 235 -14.05 1.26 13.59
N THR A 236 -14.38 2.53 13.41
CA THR A 236 -15.13 3.04 12.26
C THR A 236 -14.16 3.83 11.39
N ILE A 237 -14.04 3.44 10.12
CA ILE A 237 -13.12 4.07 9.16
C ILE A 237 -13.84 4.51 7.89
N SER A 238 -13.24 5.45 7.18
CA SER A 238 -13.59 5.87 5.82
C SER A 238 -12.49 5.43 4.86
N LEU A 239 -12.84 4.73 3.79
CA LEU A 239 -11.94 4.42 2.67
C LEU A 239 -11.93 5.61 1.71
N GLU A 240 -10.87 6.41 1.72
CA GLU A 240 -10.87 7.74 1.07
C GLU A 240 -10.82 7.68 -0.46
N PHE A 241 -10.35 6.56 -1.01
CA PHE A 241 -10.41 6.28 -2.45
C PHE A 241 -11.72 5.63 -2.86
N PHE A 242 -12.55 5.18 -1.93
CA PHE A 242 -13.81 4.53 -2.28
C PHE A 242 -14.76 5.55 -2.90
N ASP A 243 -15.18 5.28 -4.12
CA ASP A 243 -16.18 6.08 -4.82
C ASP A 243 -17.40 5.24 -5.13
N GLY A 244 -18.43 5.33 -4.29
CA GLY A 244 -19.71 4.63 -4.49
C GLY A 244 -20.56 5.21 -5.64
N THR A 245 -20.14 6.34 -6.23
CA THR A 245 -20.89 7.07 -7.26
C THR A 245 -20.36 6.86 -8.68
N ARG A 246 -19.09 6.43 -8.82
CA ARG A 246 -18.53 6.03 -10.11
C ARG A 246 -19.07 4.67 -10.51
N ASN A 247 -20.13 4.70 -11.32
CA ASN A 247 -20.64 3.55 -12.05
C ASN A 247 -19.51 2.90 -12.89
N GLY A 248 -18.78 1.96 -12.30
CA GLY A 248 -17.85 1.07 -13.00
C GLY A 248 -16.37 1.39 -12.88
N ASP A 249 -15.89 2.46 -12.23
CA ASP A 249 -14.43 2.75 -12.16
C ASP A 249 -13.70 1.91 -11.09
N CYS A 250 -13.79 0.58 -11.22
CA CYS A 250 -13.21 -0.38 -10.30
C CYS A 250 -12.74 -1.66 -11.01
N VAL A 251 -11.93 -2.43 -10.29
CA VAL A 251 -11.61 -3.81 -10.64
C VAL A 251 -12.25 -4.73 -9.60
N LEU A 252 -12.96 -5.75 -10.06
CA LEU A 252 -13.58 -6.75 -9.21
C LEU A 252 -12.59 -7.86 -8.87
N PHE A 253 -12.36 -8.04 -7.57
CA PHE A 253 -11.58 -9.13 -7.00
C PHE A 253 -12.51 -10.26 -6.53
N PRO A 254 -12.11 -11.53 -6.64
CA PRO A 254 -12.93 -12.65 -6.18
C PRO A 254 -13.04 -12.64 -4.65
N ASN A 255 -14.21 -12.96 -4.07
CA ASN A 255 -14.39 -12.99 -2.61
C ASN A 255 -13.52 -14.06 -1.91
N GLN A 256 -13.05 -15.05 -2.66
CA GLN A 256 -12.11 -16.09 -2.23
C GLN A 256 -10.64 -15.64 -2.28
N PHE A 257 -10.37 -14.36 -2.53
CA PHE A 257 -9.02 -13.81 -2.49
C PHE A 257 -8.38 -14.05 -1.10
N ASP A 258 -7.25 -14.77 -1.08
CA ASP A 258 -6.54 -15.09 0.14
C ASP A 258 -5.78 -13.85 0.66
N ILE A 259 -6.25 -13.33 1.80
CA ILE A 259 -5.65 -12.19 2.52
C ILE A 259 -4.82 -12.62 3.73
N THR A 260 -4.67 -13.93 3.96
CA THR A 260 -3.95 -14.44 5.12
C THR A 260 -2.47 -14.09 5.06
N GLN A 261 -1.91 -13.82 6.23
CA GLN A 261 -0.50 -13.49 6.39
C GLN A 261 0.27 -14.74 6.83
N ARG A 262 1.12 -15.29 5.96
CA ARG A 262 1.98 -16.43 6.32
C ARG A 262 2.99 -16.03 7.40
N LEU A 263 2.75 -16.46 8.63
CA LEU A 263 3.68 -16.34 9.76
C LEU A 263 5.04 -16.96 9.40
N GLY A 264 6.14 -16.21 9.59
CA GLY A 264 7.50 -16.69 9.35
C GLY A 264 7.94 -16.75 7.87
N SER A 265 7.05 -16.48 6.92
CA SER A 265 7.48 -16.12 5.56
C SER A 265 8.17 -14.76 5.62
N ASN A 266 9.15 -14.53 4.75
CA ASN A 266 9.85 -13.25 4.69
C ASN A 266 8.84 -12.20 4.20
N ALA A 267 8.12 -11.56 5.14
CA ALA A 267 7.09 -10.55 4.91
C ALA A 267 7.55 -9.32 4.11
N LYS A 268 8.82 -9.32 3.66
CA LYS A 268 9.39 -8.33 2.75
C LYS A 268 8.85 -8.46 1.33
N CYS A 269 8.37 -9.63 0.89
CA CYS A 269 8.05 -9.82 -0.53
C CYS A 269 6.87 -10.75 -0.80
N ASP A 270 5.65 -10.26 -0.61
CA ASP A 270 4.47 -10.86 -1.26
C ASP A 270 4.42 -10.45 -2.74
N TYR A 271 5.32 -11.06 -3.52
CA TYR A 271 5.44 -10.77 -4.96
C TYR A 271 4.16 -11.14 -5.71
N LYS A 272 3.42 -12.16 -5.25
CA LYS A 272 2.16 -12.60 -5.84
C LYS A 272 1.12 -11.49 -5.77
N THR A 273 0.84 -10.97 -4.57
CA THR A 273 -0.14 -9.89 -4.40
C THR A 273 0.33 -8.61 -5.09
N LYS A 274 1.63 -8.28 -5.03
CA LYS A 274 2.18 -7.12 -5.76
C LYS A 274 1.96 -7.24 -7.27
N LEU A 275 2.29 -8.39 -7.87
CA LEU A 275 2.10 -8.62 -9.31
C LEU A 275 0.61 -8.58 -9.67
N LEU A 276 -0.25 -9.19 -8.85
CA LEU A 276 -1.69 -9.17 -9.10
C LEU A 276 -2.26 -7.76 -9.07
N ILE A 277 -1.91 -6.94 -8.05
CA ILE A 277 -2.35 -5.54 -7.95
C ILE A 277 -1.80 -4.73 -9.12
N TYR A 278 -0.54 -4.96 -9.50
CA TYR A 278 0.05 -4.27 -10.64
C TYR A 278 -0.67 -4.62 -11.94
N LEU A 279 -0.96 -5.91 -12.20
CA LEU A 279 -1.74 -6.31 -13.37
C LEU A 279 -3.17 -5.75 -13.32
N ALA A 280 -3.84 -5.80 -12.17
CA ALA A 280 -5.18 -5.23 -11.98
C ALA A 280 -5.21 -3.73 -12.31
N SER A 281 -4.20 -2.99 -11.84
CA SER A 281 -4.00 -1.58 -12.18
C SER A 281 -3.84 -1.41 -13.69
N ARG A 282 -2.87 -2.09 -14.28
CA ARG A 282 -2.55 -1.96 -15.71
C ARG A 282 -3.71 -2.37 -16.62
N MET A 283 -4.54 -3.35 -16.23
CA MET A 283 -5.76 -3.70 -16.99
C MET A 283 -6.75 -2.54 -17.13
N LYS A 284 -6.78 -1.61 -16.15
CA LYS A 284 -7.67 -0.45 -16.21
C LYS A 284 -7.06 0.72 -16.96
N TRP A 285 -5.74 0.90 -16.83
CA TRP A 285 -5.04 2.09 -17.34
C TRP A 285 -4.38 1.87 -18.71
N ASP A 286 -4.15 0.62 -19.11
CA ASP A 286 -3.63 0.26 -20.43
C ASP A 286 -4.74 -0.30 -21.33
N THR A 287 -4.47 -0.30 -22.64
CA THR A 287 -5.33 -0.98 -23.62
C THR A 287 -4.97 -2.46 -23.69
N LEU A 288 -5.94 -3.33 -23.39
CA LEU A 288 -5.77 -4.78 -23.55
C LEU A 288 -5.85 -5.18 -25.03
N THR A 289 -4.83 -5.87 -25.53
CA THR A 289 -4.86 -6.47 -26.87
C THR A 289 -5.79 -7.68 -26.86
N ASP A 290 -6.71 -7.74 -27.83
CA ASP A 290 -7.76 -8.78 -27.93
C ASP A 290 -8.59 -8.96 -26.65
N GLY A 291 -8.67 -7.91 -25.81
CA GLY A 291 -9.43 -7.93 -24.56
C GLY A 291 -8.88 -8.83 -23.45
N GLN A 292 -7.70 -9.44 -23.63
CA GLN A 292 -7.13 -10.37 -22.64
C GLN A 292 -5.60 -10.30 -22.47
N PHE A 293 -4.88 -9.68 -23.41
CA PHE A 293 -3.42 -9.61 -23.36
C PHE A 293 -2.94 -8.25 -22.89
N ILE A 294 -1.93 -8.27 -22.01
CA ILE A 294 -1.22 -7.07 -21.59
C ILE A 294 0.28 -7.29 -21.71
N SER A 295 0.98 -6.31 -22.29
CA SER A 295 2.41 -6.36 -22.57
C SER A 295 3.12 -5.30 -21.74
N ILE A 296 4.03 -5.74 -20.86
CA ILE A 296 4.74 -4.84 -19.94
C ILE A 296 6.23 -5.12 -20.03
N SER A 297 7.05 -4.07 -20.11
CA SER A 297 8.51 -4.21 -20.07
C SER A 297 8.95 -4.97 -18.81
N LYS A 298 9.86 -5.93 -18.99
CA LYS A 298 10.42 -6.74 -17.90
C LYS A 298 11.14 -5.89 -16.87
N GLN A 299 11.80 -4.83 -17.31
CA GLN A 299 12.46 -3.88 -16.43
C GLN A 299 11.47 -3.22 -15.47
N TYR A 300 10.29 -2.82 -15.95
CA TYR A 300 9.26 -2.20 -15.11
C TYR A 300 8.58 -3.19 -14.17
N LEU A 301 8.35 -4.41 -14.62
CA LEU A 301 7.86 -5.47 -13.73
C LEU A 301 8.83 -5.69 -12.58
N PHE A 302 10.13 -5.81 -12.86
CA PHE A 302 11.11 -6.04 -11.81
C PHE A 302 11.19 -4.84 -10.86
N LYS A 303 11.08 -3.63 -11.41
CA LYS A 303 11.07 -2.40 -10.62
C LYS A 303 9.87 -2.29 -9.69
N ASN A 304 8.65 -2.46 -10.19
CA ASN A 304 7.42 -2.34 -9.40
C ASN A 304 7.22 -3.53 -8.42
N LEU A 305 7.88 -4.66 -8.67
CA LEU A 305 7.90 -5.80 -7.74
C LEU A 305 9.00 -5.70 -6.67
N ASP A 306 9.85 -4.68 -6.70
CA ASP A 306 11.08 -4.59 -5.91
C ASP A 306 12.05 -5.79 -6.11
N LEU A 307 12.09 -6.36 -7.32
CA LEU A 307 13.03 -7.40 -7.73
C LEU A 307 14.39 -6.80 -8.14
N PHE A 308 15.02 -6.14 -7.17
CA PHE A 308 16.32 -5.50 -7.32
C PHE A 308 17.48 -6.38 -6.86
N GLY A 309 18.66 -6.16 -7.42
CA GLY A 309 19.90 -6.83 -7.00
C GLY A 309 20.78 -7.25 -8.17
N SER A 310 22.04 -7.59 -7.86
CA SER A 310 23.03 -8.00 -8.86
C SER A 310 22.79 -9.39 -9.44
N ASN A 311 21.95 -10.22 -8.81
CA ASN A 311 21.65 -11.58 -9.27
C ASN A 311 20.38 -11.62 -10.14
N SER A 312 20.53 -11.25 -11.41
CA SER A 312 19.44 -11.24 -12.39
C SER A 312 18.78 -12.61 -12.56
N SER A 313 19.55 -13.71 -12.47
CA SER A 313 19.05 -15.08 -12.58
C SER A 313 18.06 -15.40 -11.45
N ARG A 314 18.43 -15.09 -10.20
CA ARG A 314 17.54 -15.28 -9.04
C ARG A 314 16.26 -14.44 -9.16
N ASN A 315 16.38 -13.18 -9.57
CA ASN A 315 15.21 -12.31 -9.72
C ASN A 315 14.26 -12.84 -10.80
N ASN A 316 14.81 -13.36 -11.90
CA ASN A 316 14.03 -14.00 -12.96
C ASN A 316 13.33 -15.28 -12.47
N GLN A 317 14.00 -16.11 -11.67
CA GLN A 317 13.38 -17.30 -11.06
C GLN A 317 12.21 -16.93 -10.14
N ILE A 318 12.40 -15.92 -9.28
CA ILE A 318 11.33 -15.43 -8.39
C ILE A 318 10.14 -14.92 -9.20
N PHE A 319 10.41 -14.13 -10.24
CA PHE A 319 9.38 -13.61 -11.13
C PHE A 319 8.56 -14.73 -11.76
N TRP A 320 9.20 -15.70 -12.44
CA TRP A 320 8.47 -16.78 -13.11
C TRP A 320 7.74 -17.70 -12.16
N ARG A 321 8.31 -18.00 -10.98
CA ARG A 321 7.58 -18.70 -9.92
C ARG A 321 6.32 -17.95 -9.51
N THR A 322 6.40 -16.63 -9.37
CA THR A 322 5.24 -15.78 -9.02
C THR A 322 4.17 -15.85 -10.11
N VAL A 323 4.58 -15.86 -11.39
CA VAL A 323 3.66 -16.02 -12.53
C VAL A 323 2.99 -17.39 -12.51
N ASP A 324 3.74 -18.47 -12.23
CA ASP A 324 3.17 -19.82 -12.13
C ASP A 324 2.19 -19.94 -10.97
N GLU A 325 2.47 -19.36 -9.81
CA GLU A 325 1.52 -19.28 -8.68
C GLU A 325 0.21 -18.58 -9.10
N LEU A 326 0.27 -17.48 -9.87
CA LEU A 326 -0.92 -16.81 -10.39
C LEU A 326 -1.67 -17.63 -11.46
N LYS A 327 -0.97 -18.49 -12.22
CA LYS A 327 -1.59 -19.42 -13.17
C LYS A 327 -2.28 -20.57 -12.45
N GLU A 328 -1.66 -21.15 -11.43
CA GLU A 328 -2.23 -22.20 -10.58
C GLU A 328 -3.50 -21.71 -9.87
N GLU A 329 -3.49 -20.46 -9.39
CA GLU A 329 -4.69 -19.82 -8.85
C GLU A 329 -5.68 -19.39 -9.94
N GLY A 330 -5.33 -19.48 -11.23
CA GLY A 330 -6.24 -19.18 -12.34
C GLY A 330 -6.49 -17.68 -12.59
N TYR A 331 -5.63 -16.80 -12.11
CA TYR A 331 -5.65 -15.37 -12.48
C TYR A 331 -5.06 -15.13 -13.88
N LEU A 332 -4.17 -16.01 -14.31
CA LEU A 332 -3.51 -15.98 -15.61
C LEU A 332 -3.76 -17.28 -16.36
N PHE A 333 -4.01 -17.20 -17.67
CA PHE A 333 -3.96 -18.37 -18.55
C PHE A 333 -2.53 -18.69 -18.99
N GLY A 334 -1.69 -17.67 -19.13
CA GLY A 334 -0.31 -17.81 -19.54
C GLY A 334 0.47 -16.51 -19.47
N ALA A 335 1.78 -16.62 -19.65
CA ALA A 335 2.66 -15.48 -19.87
C ALA A 335 3.87 -15.92 -20.69
N GLN A 336 4.38 -15.02 -21.53
CA GLN A 336 5.56 -15.28 -22.36
C GLN A 336 6.48 -14.06 -22.43
N GLU A 337 7.78 -14.31 -22.48
CA GLU A 337 8.79 -13.28 -22.73
C GLU A 337 8.96 -13.09 -24.23
N LEU A 338 8.73 -11.86 -24.69
CA LEU A 338 8.91 -11.42 -26.05
C LEU A 338 10.22 -10.64 -26.15
N SER A 339 11.00 -10.94 -27.19
CA SER A 339 12.16 -10.14 -27.58
C SER A 339 11.71 -8.75 -27.98
N GLY A 340 11.98 -7.74 -27.15
CA GLY A 340 11.60 -6.37 -27.46
C GLY A 340 12.62 -5.66 -28.34
N LYS A 341 12.23 -4.49 -28.85
CA LYS A 341 13.13 -3.60 -29.58
C LYS A 341 14.21 -3.08 -28.62
N HIS A 342 15.46 -2.95 -29.10
CA HIS A 342 16.59 -2.43 -28.31
C HIS A 342 17.03 -3.26 -27.08
N ARG A 343 16.86 -4.59 -27.09
CA ARG A 343 17.29 -5.53 -26.01
C ARG A 343 16.51 -5.42 -24.68
N ILE A 344 15.44 -4.62 -24.61
CA ILE A 344 14.54 -4.61 -23.46
C ILE A 344 13.45 -5.64 -23.73
N SER A 345 13.43 -6.74 -22.98
CA SER A 345 12.38 -7.74 -23.14
C SER A 345 11.05 -7.29 -22.55
N THR A 346 9.96 -7.74 -23.16
CA THR A 346 8.59 -7.46 -22.73
C THR A 346 7.95 -8.78 -22.29
N ILE A 347 7.21 -8.77 -21.20
CA ILE A 347 6.40 -9.91 -20.80
C ILE A 347 4.97 -9.64 -21.26
N GLN A 348 4.43 -10.55 -22.06
CA GLN A 348 3.03 -10.57 -22.41
C GLN A 348 2.31 -11.53 -21.47
N PHE A 349 1.30 -11.05 -20.75
CA PHE A 349 0.42 -11.85 -19.91
C PHE A 349 -0.92 -12.06 -20.61
N GLN A 350 -1.50 -13.25 -20.46
CA GLN A 350 -2.87 -13.56 -20.82
C GLN A 350 -3.72 -13.61 -19.54
N ILE A 351 -4.53 -12.58 -19.32
CA ILE A 351 -5.33 -12.42 -18.11
C ILE A 351 -6.60 -13.27 -18.18
N ASN A 352 -6.95 -13.91 -17.07
CA ASN A 352 -8.28 -14.49 -16.92
C ASN A 352 -9.30 -13.41 -16.51
N SER A 353 -9.94 -12.79 -17.50
CA SER A 353 -10.97 -11.79 -17.30
C SER A 353 -12.24 -12.31 -16.61
N MET A 354 -12.40 -13.64 -16.45
CA MET A 354 -13.48 -14.19 -15.63
C MET A 354 -13.19 -14.03 -14.13
N LYS A 355 -11.91 -14.10 -13.73
CA LYS A 355 -11.50 -14.01 -12.32
C LYS A 355 -11.19 -12.58 -11.88
N LEU A 356 -10.68 -11.75 -12.78
CA LEU A 356 -10.36 -10.35 -12.53
C LEU A 356 -11.06 -9.47 -13.57
N LYS A 357 -12.07 -8.70 -13.16
CA LYS A 357 -12.95 -7.97 -14.10
C LYS A 357 -12.80 -6.46 -13.91
N CYS A 358 -12.45 -5.75 -14.97
CA CYS A 358 -12.63 -4.30 -15.02
C CYS A 358 -14.12 -4.00 -15.27
N LYS A 359 -14.68 -3.06 -14.53
CA LYS A 359 -15.99 -2.48 -14.86
C LYS A 359 -15.84 -1.14 -15.58
#